data_AF-A0A8T3VCR6-F1
#
_entry.id   AF-A0A8T3VCR6-F1
#
_cell.length_a   1.000
_cell.length_b   1.000
_cell.length_c   1.000
_cell.angle_alpha   90.00
_cell.angle_beta   90.00
_cell.angle_gamma   90.00
#
_symmetry.space_group_name_H-M   'P 1'
#
loop_
_entity.id
_entity.type
_entity.pdbx_description
1 polymer ?
#
loop_
_entity_poly.entity_id
_entity_poly.type
_entity_poly.pdbx_seq_one_letter_code
_entity_poly.pdbx_strand_id
1 'polypeptide(L)'
;MNRNISMNCLNCTTCESDCQLKEVDTPSLFCMNCQPSEAPCIKKCPNNAFEVLGGAITINEEKCDKCMECISVCPIGAIHIN
;
A
#
# COMPACT_ATOMS: atom_id res chain seq x y z
N MET A 1 -23.37 -1.90 -12.29
CA MET A 1 -22.42 -0.90 -11.75
C MET A 1 -23.16 -0.08 -10.70
N ASN A 2 -22.71 -0.15 -9.45
CA ASN A 2 -22.92 0.86 -8.40
C ASN A 2 -22.14 0.37 -7.18
N ARG A 3 -20.96 0.94 -6.94
CA ARG A 3 -20.13 0.68 -5.77
C ARG A 3 -19.91 1.99 -5.05
N ASN A 4 -20.92 2.41 -4.29
CA ASN A 4 -20.71 3.36 -3.20
C ASN A 4 -19.95 2.60 -2.11
N ILE A 5 -18.63 2.54 -2.27
CA ILE A 5 -17.67 2.21 -1.22
C ILE A 5 -17.30 3.54 -0.58
N SER A 6 -17.10 3.52 0.72
CA SER A 6 -17.25 4.68 1.59
C SER A 6 -16.05 4.69 2.60
N MET A 7 -15.97 5.53 3.65
CA MET A 7 -14.68 5.90 4.33
C MET A 7 -14.61 5.90 5.90
N ASN A 8 -14.47 4.73 6.56
CA ASN A 8 -14.07 4.43 7.96
C ASN A 8 -13.61 2.94 8.05
N CYS A 9 -12.49 2.52 8.66
CA CYS A 9 -12.15 1.09 8.93
C CYS A 9 -11.62 0.94 10.37
N LEU A 10 -11.96 -0.16 11.06
CA LEU A 10 -11.63 -0.36 12.47
C LEU A 10 -10.54 -1.41 12.74
N ASN A 11 -9.81 -1.87 11.71
CA ASN A 11 -8.68 -2.80 11.83
C ASN A 11 -8.99 -4.10 12.63
N CYS A 12 -10.23 -4.59 12.60
CA CYS A 12 -10.47 -5.99 12.93
C CYS A 12 -9.82 -6.86 11.85
N THR A 13 -9.03 -7.86 12.24
CA THR A 13 -8.12 -8.62 11.36
C THR A 13 -8.83 -9.66 10.46
N THR A 14 -10.06 -9.37 10.04
CA THR A 14 -10.94 -10.27 9.29
C THR A 14 -11.51 -9.51 8.09
N CYS A 15 -11.07 -9.87 6.88
CA CYS A 15 -11.47 -9.21 5.63
C CYS A 15 -12.32 -10.08 4.69
N GLU A 16 -12.76 -11.26 5.14
CA GLU A 16 -13.62 -12.15 4.33
C GLU A 16 -14.94 -12.51 5.02
N SER A 17 -16.03 -12.32 4.27
CA SER A 17 -17.38 -12.88 4.43
C SER A 17 -18.33 -12.40 5.55
N ASP A 18 -17.90 -12.01 6.76
CA ASP A 18 -18.84 -11.75 7.88
C ASP A 18 -18.66 -10.39 8.59
N CYS A 19 -18.40 -9.32 7.81
CA CYS A 19 -18.33 -7.96 8.34
C CYS A 19 -19.73 -7.39 8.60
N GLN A 20 -20.24 -7.57 9.83
CA GLN A 20 -21.56 -7.06 10.26
C GLN A 20 -21.54 -5.57 10.67
N LEU A 21 -20.43 -4.88 10.46
CA LEU A 21 -20.29 -3.47 10.80
C LEU A 21 -20.96 -2.59 9.74
N LYS A 22 -22.13 -2.04 10.08
CA LYS A 22 -22.80 -1.02 9.27
C LYS A 22 -21.91 0.22 9.15
N GLU A 23 -21.64 0.62 7.92
CA GLU A 23 -21.07 1.93 7.55
C GLU A 23 -19.63 2.19 8.08
N VAL A 24 -18.84 1.12 8.11
CA VAL A 24 -17.38 1.12 7.88
C VAL A 24 -17.01 0.53 6.52
N ASP A 25 -17.86 0.58 5.50
CA ASP A 25 -17.52 1.50 4.43
C ASP A 25 -16.03 1.90 4.37
N THR A 26 -15.12 1.17 3.70
CA THR A 26 -13.71 1.63 3.56
C THR A 26 -12.98 1.26 2.29
N PRO A 27 -11.90 2.00 2.02
CA PRO A 27 -10.62 1.44 1.66
C PRO A 27 -9.69 1.31 2.87
N SER A 28 -9.48 0.10 3.35
CA SER A 28 -8.25 -0.23 4.08
C SER A 28 -7.06 0.03 3.14
N LEU A 29 -6.22 1.01 3.50
CA LEU A 29 -5.12 1.45 2.63
C LEU A 29 -3.95 0.45 2.70
N PHE A 30 -3.85 -0.38 1.65
CA PHE A 30 -2.77 -1.35 1.49
C PHE A 30 -2.01 -1.11 0.18
N CYS A 31 -0.79 -1.64 0.08
CA CYS A 31 -0.02 -1.60 -1.17
C CYS A 31 -0.77 -2.39 -2.26
N MET A 32 -1.09 -1.75 -3.38
CA MET A 32 -1.76 -2.40 -4.52
C MET A 32 -0.82 -3.24 -5.41
N ASN A 33 0.47 -3.38 -5.06
CA ASN A 33 1.46 -4.13 -5.83
C ASN A 33 1.45 -3.78 -7.33
N CYS A 34 1.61 -2.49 -7.62
CA CYS A 34 1.64 -1.95 -8.99
C CYS A 34 2.63 -2.72 -9.89
N GLN A 35 2.38 -2.76 -11.19
CA GLN A 35 3.32 -3.35 -12.16
C GLN A 35 4.74 -2.77 -11.95
N PRO A 36 5.79 -3.59 -11.72
CA PRO A 36 7.09 -3.08 -11.27
C PRO A 36 7.76 -2.08 -12.23
N SER A 37 7.53 -2.20 -13.53
CA SER A 37 8.01 -1.25 -14.56
C SER A 37 7.30 0.11 -14.52
N GLU A 38 6.23 0.25 -13.74
CA GLU A 38 5.36 1.42 -13.67
C GLU A 38 5.25 2.01 -12.26
N ALA A 39 5.48 1.19 -11.22
CA ALA A 39 5.45 1.56 -9.81
C ALA A 39 6.31 2.82 -9.49
N PRO A 40 5.69 3.96 -9.09
CA PRO A 40 6.43 5.20 -8.83
C PRO A 40 7.44 5.07 -7.70
N CYS A 41 7.11 4.31 -6.64
CA CYS A 41 7.99 4.06 -5.51
C CYS A 41 9.31 3.36 -5.92
N ILE A 42 9.25 2.38 -6.82
CA ILE A 42 10.43 1.72 -7.37
C ILE A 42 11.25 2.72 -8.20
N LYS A 43 10.61 3.44 -9.14
CA LYS A 43 11.27 4.39 -10.04
C LYS A 43 11.96 5.56 -9.31
N LYS A 44 11.43 5.98 -8.17
CA LYS A 44 11.88 7.16 -7.43
C LYS A 44 12.90 6.85 -6.33
N CYS A 45 13.02 5.59 -5.90
CA CYS A 45 13.92 5.20 -4.83
C CYS A 45 15.40 5.33 -5.25
N PRO A 46 16.20 6.24 -4.66
CA PRO A 46 17.58 6.47 -5.09
C PRO A 46 18.48 5.25 -4.85
N ASN A 47 18.19 4.46 -3.81
CA ASN A 47 19.02 3.34 -3.37
C ASN A 47 18.58 1.99 -3.95
N ASN A 48 17.56 1.97 -4.83
CA ASN A 48 16.95 0.75 -5.37
C ASN A 48 16.56 -0.26 -4.26
N ALA A 49 15.97 0.25 -3.18
CA ALA A 49 15.60 -0.54 -2.00
C ALA A 49 14.32 -1.38 -2.19
N PHE A 50 13.62 -1.25 -3.30
CA PHE A 50 12.43 -2.06 -3.59
C PHE A 50 12.78 -3.34 -4.35
N GLU A 51 12.19 -4.45 -3.91
CA GLU A 51 12.35 -5.78 -4.49
C GLU A 51 10.98 -6.36 -4.85
N VAL A 52 10.93 -7.37 -5.72
CA VAL A 52 9.68 -8.01 -6.17
C VAL A 52 9.75 -9.49 -5.84
N LEU A 53 9.02 -9.90 -4.81
CA LEU A 53 9.03 -11.27 -4.27
C LEU A 53 7.62 -11.86 -4.40
N GLY A 54 7.47 -12.92 -5.19
CA GLY A 54 6.17 -13.59 -5.39
C GLY A 54 5.08 -12.70 -6.02
N GLY A 55 5.46 -11.60 -6.70
CA GLY A 55 4.54 -10.60 -7.22
C GLY A 55 4.17 -9.47 -6.25
N ALA A 56 4.62 -9.53 -4.99
CA ALA A 56 4.52 -8.43 -4.04
C ALA A 56 5.73 -7.49 -4.15
N ILE A 57 5.49 -6.18 -3.99
CA ILE A 57 6.57 -5.19 -3.84
C ILE A 57 6.98 -5.14 -2.38
N THR A 58 8.24 -5.46 -2.09
CA THR A 58 8.83 -5.47 -0.75
C THR A 58 9.93 -4.42 -0.62
N ILE A 59 10.25 -3.99 0.61
CA ILE A 59 11.36 -3.08 0.90
C ILE A 59 12.50 -3.89 1.52
N ASN A 60 13.69 -3.75 0.96
CA ASN A 60 14.94 -4.20 1.56
C ASN A 60 15.42 -3.12 2.55
N GLU A 61 15.31 -3.42 3.84
CA GLU A 61 15.62 -2.45 4.91
C GLU A 61 17.11 -2.08 4.95
N GLU A 62 18.02 -2.97 4.55
CA GLU A 62 19.47 -2.69 4.51
C GLU A 62 19.85 -1.62 3.47
N LYS A 63 19.05 -1.50 2.40
CA LYS A 63 19.20 -0.48 1.35
C LYS A 63 18.38 0.80 1.63
N CYS A 64 17.44 0.74 2.57
CA CYS A 64 16.52 1.84 2.85
C CYS A 64 17.15 2.82 3.85
N ASP A 65 17.54 4.00 3.36
CA ASP A 65 18.10 5.10 4.17
C ASP A 65 17.02 5.99 4.83
N LYS A 66 15.74 5.63 4.67
CA LYS A 66 14.57 6.40 5.10
C LYS A 66 14.49 7.82 4.48
N CYS A 67 14.97 8.02 3.25
CA CYS A 67 14.86 9.30 2.52
C CYS A 67 13.42 9.77 2.21
N MET A 68 12.38 8.97 2.47
CA MET A 68 10.94 9.29 2.32
C MET A 68 10.44 9.61 0.89
N GLU A 69 11.33 9.67 -0.10
CA GLU A 69 11.01 9.94 -1.51
C GLU A 69 9.89 9.04 -2.08
N CYS A 70 9.84 7.77 -1.66
CA CYS A 70 8.81 6.81 -2.05
C CYS A 70 7.40 7.11 -1.50
N ILE A 71 7.29 7.83 -0.37
CA ILE A 71 6.00 8.23 0.23
C ILE A 71 5.34 9.29 -0.66
N SER A 72 6.12 10.31 -1.07
CA SER A 72 5.63 11.46 -1.85
C SER A 72 5.04 11.10 -3.22
N VAL A 73 5.46 9.96 -3.80
CA VAL A 73 5.02 9.49 -5.13
C VAL A 73 4.00 8.36 -5.08
N CYS A 74 3.59 7.90 -3.90
CA CYS A 74 2.58 6.84 -3.77
C CYS A 74 1.17 7.45 -3.85
N PRO A 75 0.39 7.27 -4.95
CA PRO A 75 -0.88 7.97 -5.15
C PRO A 75 -1.99 7.56 -4.17
N ILE A 76 -1.80 6.42 -3.48
CA ILE A 76 -2.73 5.87 -2.48
C ILE A 76 -2.19 6.00 -1.04
N GLY A 77 -1.01 6.60 -0.84
CA GLY A 77 -0.43 6.78 0.50
C GLY A 77 -0.11 5.48 1.27
N ALA A 78 0.08 4.35 0.60
CA ALA A 78 0.22 3.05 1.25
C ALA A 78 1.59 2.80 1.92
N ILE A 79 2.58 3.65 1.69
CA ILE A 79 3.96 3.46 2.18
C ILE A 79 4.17 4.27 3.46
N HIS A 80 4.56 3.58 4.53
CA HIS A 80 4.82 4.15 5.85
C HIS A 80 6.26 3.82 6.27
N ILE A 81 6.93 4.71 6.99
CA ILE A 81 8.27 4.52 7.55
C ILE A 81 8.16 4.58 9.07
N ASN A 82 8.86 3.68 9.75
CA ASN A 82 8.95 3.55 11.21
C ASN A 82 10.38 3.88 11.69
#